data_AF-A0A7D4AVS6-F1
#
_entry.id   AF-A0A7D4AVS6-F1
#
_cell.length_a   1.000
_cell.length_b   1.000
_cell.length_c   1.000
_cell.angle_alpha   90.00
_cell.angle_beta   90.00
_cell.angle_gamma   90.00
#
_symmetry.space_group_name_H-M   'P 1'
#
loop_
_entity.id
_entity.type
_entity.pdbx_description
1 polymer ?
#
loop_
_entity_poly.entity_id
_entity_poly.type
_entity_poly.pdbx_seq_one_letter_code
_entity_poly.pdbx_strand_id
1 'polypeptide(L)'
;MSNSYNSHRRRKKRGAGRLGLAGAVTGVVGIAAVAAGIVYFRPDGDAGGTGRPSLASQGETGAQSEAPLPKTGPPVNFTTPEGYGYGLAAVKAGTDRQPLGATEAPPSGTTYAYADYVLTNSQRRPVLLDFPADLFMPKSQVPADAQDRCMPQPGIPDDLCTLPNHSKITARLGGSKAPVDDDGDQMMPAGATYLVRIATDLPVKDGLSAGDLKMYVWNARYTSDRKGVEIAFP
;
A
#
# COMPACT_ATOMS: atom_id res chain seq x y z
N MET A 1 -10.09 36.78 51.78
CA MET A 1 -11.31 37.49 51.35
C MET A 1 -10.98 38.26 50.07
N SER A 2 -11.84 38.08 49.06
CA SER A 2 -12.11 38.98 47.92
C SER A 2 -11.07 39.09 46.79
N ASN A 3 -11.41 38.39 45.69
CA ASN A 3 -10.98 38.61 44.32
C ASN A 3 -11.43 39.98 43.78
N SER A 4 -10.60 40.62 42.96
CA SER A 4 -11.05 41.54 41.91
C SER A 4 -9.95 41.76 40.87
N TYR A 5 -9.98 40.99 39.78
CA TYR A 5 -9.17 41.26 38.59
C TYR A 5 -10.03 41.96 37.54
N ASN A 6 -9.74 43.24 37.32
CA ASN A 6 -10.41 44.10 36.35
C ASN A 6 -9.94 43.78 34.92
N SER A 7 -10.92 43.74 34.01
CA SER A 7 -10.74 43.55 32.58
C SER A 7 -10.36 44.85 31.88
N HIS A 8 -9.24 44.84 31.14
CA HIS A 8 -8.92 45.93 30.20
C HIS A 8 -8.76 45.39 28.78
N ARG A 9 -9.82 45.62 28.03
CA ARG A 9 -9.94 45.48 26.58
C ARG A 9 -9.09 46.58 25.93
N ARG A 10 -8.00 46.24 25.23
CA ARG A 10 -7.31 47.18 24.31
C ARG A 10 -7.35 46.65 22.88
N ARG A 11 -8.28 47.23 22.12
CA ARG A 11 -8.39 47.16 20.66
C ARG A 11 -7.34 48.08 20.05
N LYS A 12 -6.51 47.60 19.14
CA LYS A 12 -5.69 48.48 18.26
C LYS A 12 -5.77 47.96 16.83
N LYS A 13 -6.54 48.69 16.00
CA LYS A 13 -6.49 48.64 14.53
C LYS A 13 -5.38 49.58 14.06
N ARG A 14 -4.50 49.10 13.19
CA ARG A 14 -3.65 49.82 12.21
C ARG A 14 -3.24 48.75 11.18
N GLY A 15 -3.24 48.95 9.87
CA GLY A 15 -3.51 50.06 8.97
C GLY A 15 -3.32 49.49 7.56
N ALA A 16 -4.07 50.00 6.59
CA ALA A 16 -4.04 49.57 5.20
C ALA A 16 -2.72 49.98 4.50
N GLY A 17 -2.19 49.10 3.66
CA GLY A 17 -1.14 49.38 2.68
C GLY A 17 -1.49 48.71 1.37
N ARG A 18 -1.79 49.53 0.36
CA ARG A 18 -2.12 49.18 -1.03
C ARG A 18 -0.85 49.10 -1.89
N LEU A 19 -1.00 48.47 -3.07
CA LEU A 19 -0.18 48.54 -4.30
C LEU A 19 1.05 47.60 -4.33
N GLY A 20 1.37 46.91 -5.44
CA GLY A 20 0.97 47.16 -6.82
C GLY A 20 1.00 45.93 -7.72
N LEU A 21 0.15 46.01 -8.74
CA LEU A 21 0.12 45.22 -9.97
C LEU A 21 1.10 45.84 -10.98
N ALA A 22 1.98 45.02 -11.53
CA ALA A 22 2.63 45.14 -12.85
C ALA A 22 3.42 43.84 -13.03
N GLY A 23 3.33 43.05 -14.10
CA GLY A 23 2.96 43.33 -15.47
C GLY A 23 4.17 43.01 -16.35
N ALA A 24 4.19 41.85 -17.01
CA ALA A 24 5.01 41.61 -18.21
C ALA A 24 4.49 40.36 -18.95
N VAL A 25 3.81 40.62 -20.07
CA VAL A 25 3.43 39.65 -21.11
C VAL A 25 4.37 39.90 -22.28
N THR A 26 5.18 38.91 -22.66
CA THR A 26 5.91 38.74 -23.95
C THR A 26 6.76 37.47 -23.82
N GLY A 27 6.79 36.49 -24.73
CA GLY A 27 6.28 36.39 -26.09
C GLY A 27 6.33 34.94 -26.60
N VAL A 28 5.78 34.75 -27.80
CA VAL A 28 5.60 33.48 -28.50
C VAL A 28 6.74 33.27 -29.51
N VAL A 29 6.95 32.00 -29.88
CA VAL A 29 7.60 31.42 -31.08
C VAL A 29 8.98 30.83 -30.85
N GLY A 30 9.06 29.52 -31.07
CA GLY A 30 10.32 28.78 -31.20
C GLY A 30 10.13 27.26 -31.24
N ILE A 31 9.33 26.75 -32.19
CA ILE A 31 9.32 25.32 -32.52
C ILE A 31 10.59 25.04 -33.32
N ALA A 32 11.47 24.19 -32.80
CA ALA A 32 12.49 23.52 -33.58
C ALA A 32 12.56 22.06 -33.15
N ALA A 33 11.96 21.20 -33.98
CA ALA A 33 12.06 19.76 -33.89
C ALA A 33 13.49 19.34 -34.25
N VAL A 34 14.11 18.50 -33.42
CA VAL A 34 15.27 17.69 -33.82
C VAL A 34 14.83 16.24 -33.79
N ALA A 35 14.38 15.77 -34.95
CA ALA A 35 14.25 14.37 -35.26
C ALA A 35 15.51 13.95 -36.03
N ALA A 36 16.36 13.11 -35.44
CA ALA A 36 17.39 12.36 -36.15
C ALA A 36 17.83 11.15 -35.31
N GLY A 37 17.31 9.98 -35.66
CA GLY A 37 17.74 8.68 -35.16
C GLY A 37 17.45 7.65 -36.24
N ILE A 38 18.40 7.54 -37.16
CA ILE A 38 18.35 6.78 -38.41
C ILE A 38 18.22 5.27 -38.11
N VAL A 39 17.10 4.66 -38.51
CA VAL A 39 16.98 3.21 -38.64
C VAL A 39 17.48 2.83 -40.03
N TYR A 40 18.56 2.06 -40.06
CA TYR A 40 19.15 1.50 -41.27
C TYR A 40 18.35 0.26 -41.72
N PHE A 41 17.82 0.36 -42.94
CA PHE A 41 17.40 -0.67 -43.90
C PHE A 41 17.22 -2.13 -43.45
N ARG A 42 16.03 -2.67 -43.73
CA ARG A 42 15.84 -3.89 -44.54
C ARG A 42 14.49 -3.86 -45.28
N PRO A 43 14.43 -4.23 -46.58
CA PRO A 43 13.26 -4.03 -47.43
C PRO A 43 12.36 -5.27 -47.56
N ASP A 44 11.18 -5.00 -48.12
CA ASP A 44 10.23 -5.85 -48.84
C ASP A 44 9.04 -6.47 -48.07
N GLY A 45 7.83 -6.00 -48.42
CA GLY A 45 6.57 -6.72 -48.25
C GLY A 45 5.33 -5.86 -47.98
N ASP A 46 4.63 -5.45 -49.03
CA ASP A 46 3.32 -4.76 -49.02
C ASP A 46 2.25 -5.40 -48.12
N ALA A 47 1.50 -4.56 -47.38
CA ALA A 47 0.02 -4.44 -47.45
C ALA A 47 -0.58 -3.67 -46.26
N GLY A 48 -1.16 -2.50 -46.56
CA GLY A 48 -2.37 -1.90 -45.98
C GLY A 48 -2.69 -2.03 -44.48
N GLY A 49 -2.65 -0.90 -43.77
CA GLY A 49 -3.38 -0.72 -42.53
C GLY A 49 -3.00 0.56 -41.79
N THR A 50 -3.95 1.48 -41.63
CA THR A 50 -3.82 2.73 -40.88
C THR A 50 -3.63 2.46 -39.37
N GLY A 51 -2.38 2.22 -38.96
CA GLY A 51 -1.98 2.09 -37.56
C GLY A 51 -1.75 3.45 -36.90
N ARG A 52 -2.55 3.79 -35.88
CA ARG A 52 -2.21 4.81 -34.90
C ARG A 52 -0.93 4.39 -34.16
N PRO A 53 -0.01 5.31 -33.80
CA PRO A 53 1.16 4.95 -33.02
C PRO A 53 0.73 4.51 -31.61
N SER A 54 0.82 3.21 -31.35
CA SER A 54 0.77 2.67 -29.99
C SER A 54 2.09 2.96 -29.30
N LEU A 55 2.04 3.81 -28.29
CA LEU A 55 3.09 3.95 -27.30
C LEU A 55 3.19 2.65 -26.52
N ALA A 56 4.30 1.93 -26.71
CA ALA A 56 4.73 0.90 -25.78
C ALA A 56 5.23 1.58 -24.50
N SER A 57 4.48 1.45 -23.42
CA SER A 57 5.03 1.37 -22.06
C SER A 57 4.14 0.46 -21.21
N GLN A 58 4.83 -0.29 -20.37
CA GLN A 58 4.41 -1.49 -19.67
C GLN A 58 3.45 -1.18 -18.53
N GLY A 59 2.53 -2.12 -18.29
CA GLY A 59 1.66 -2.12 -17.12
C GLY A 59 0.30 -2.71 -17.42
N GLU A 60 0.24 -3.99 -17.84
CA GLU A 60 -1.00 -4.76 -17.81
C GLU A 60 -1.50 -4.84 -16.37
N THR A 61 -2.33 -3.89 -15.93
CA THR A 61 -3.28 -4.17 -14.88
C THR A 61 -4.40 -4.99 -15.51
N GLY A 62 -4.20 -6.31 -15.55
CA GLY A 62 -5.26 -7.25 -15.86
C GLY A 62 -6.51 -6.88 -15.06
N ALA A 63 -7.67 -6.96 -15.71
CA ALA A 63 -8.95 -6.59 -15.13
C ALA A 63 -9.15 -7.29 -13.77
N GLN A 64 -8.87 -6.58 -12.68
CA GLN A 64 -9.05 -7.09 -11.32
C GLN A 64 -10.56 -7.20 -11.08
N SER A 65 -11.08 -8.43 -11.12
CA SER A 65 -12.50 -8.74 -10.95
C SER A 65 -13.05 -8.17 -9.65
N GLU A 66 -14.26 -7.64 -9.72
CA GLU A 66 -15.05 -7.27 -8.55
C GLU A 66 -15.44 -8.56 -7.82
N ALA A 67 -14.94 -8.73 -6.59
CA ALA A 67 -15.19 -9.93 -5.79
C ALA A 67 -16.23 -9.66 -4.69
N PRO A 68 -17.07 -10.65 -4.32
CA PRO A 68 -17.95 -10.55 -3.16
C PRO A 68 -17.13 -10.33 -1.88
N LEU A 69 -17.74 -9.67 -0.88
CA LEU A 69 -17.11 -9.42 0.42
C LEU A 69 -16.79 -10.75 1.12
N PRO A 70 -15.51 -11.01 1.46
CA PRO A 70 -15.13 -12.24 2.14
C PRO A 70 -15.60 -12.25 3.60
N LYS A 71 -15.69 -13.44 4.20
CA LYS A 71 -15.79 -13.56 5.66
C LYS A 71 -14.51 -12.99 6.26
N THR A 72 -14.65 -12.10 7.25
CA THR A 72 -13.55 -11.43 7.92
C THR A 72 -13.63 -11.64 9.43
N GLY A 73 -12.50 -11.55 10.11
CA GLY A 73 -12.44 -11.36 11.54
C GLY A 73 -12.85 -9.94 11.93
N PRO A 74 -12.75 -9.57 13.23
CA PRO A 74 -13.14 -8.25 13.70
C PRO A 74 -12.33 -7.13 13.04
N PRO A 75 -12.97 -6.05 12.55
CA PRO A 75 -12.24 -4.94 11.96
C PRO A 75 -11.51 -4.11 13.04
N VAL A 76 -10.31 -3.67 12.71
CA VAL A 76 -9.48 -2.76 13.52
C VAL A 76 -9.23 -1.49 12.72
N ASN A 77 -9.39 -0.34 13.35
CA ASN A 77 -9.19 0.96 12.70
C ASN A 77 -7.90 1.63 13.18
N PHE A 78 -7.19 2.23 12.24
CA PHE A 78 -5.94 2.95 12.48
C PHE A 78 -6.04 4.36 11.91
N THR A 79 -5.30 5.28 12.52
CA THR A 79 -5.11 6.62 11.99
C THR A 79 -3.64 6.97 12.07
N THR A 80 -3.04 7.31 10.92
CA THR A 80 -1.63 7.69 10.86
C THR A 80 -1.41 9.11 11.40
N PRO A 81 -0.17 9.53 11.69
CA PRO A 81 0.13 10.89 12.13
C PRO A 81 -0.26 11.96 11.12
N GLU A 82 -0.28 11.61 9.82
CA GLU A 82 -0.73 12.48 8.74
C GLU A 82 -2.27 12.60 8.69
N GLY A 83 -2.98 11.81 9.50
CA GLY A 83 -4.43 11.80 9.58
C GLY A 83 -5.10 10.95 8.50
N TYR A 84 -4.41 9.94 7.96
CA TYR A 84 -5.03 8.93 7.09
C TYR A 84 -5.68 7.84 7.92
N GLY A 85 -6.93 7.52 7.58
CA GLY A 85 -7.74 6.53 8.30
C GLY A 85 -7.85 5.24 7.51
N TYR A 86 -7.49 4.12 8.16
CA TYR A 86 -7.55 2.78 7.59
C TYR A 86 -8.41 1.87 8.46
N GLY A 87 -9.16 0.97 7.83
CA GLY A 87 -9.78 -0.19 8.46
C GLY A 87 -9.13 -1.46 7.95
N LEU A 88 -8.78 -2.38 8.84
CA LEU A 88 -8.19 -3.67 8.52
C LEU A 88 -9.01 -4.82 9.10
N ALA A 89 -9.22 -5.89 8.35
CA ALA A 89 -9.85 -7.11 8.86
C ALA A 89 -9.27 -8.35 8.18
N ALA A 90 -8.76 -9.31 8.96
CA ALA A 90 -8.14 -10.51 8.41
C ALA A 90 -9.19 -11.44 7.79
N VAL A 91 -8.83 -12.12 6.72
CA VAL A 91 -9.72 -13.03 5.98
C VAL A 91 -9.29 -14.48 6.20
N LYS A 92 -8.05 -14.82 5.83
CA LYS A 92 -7.50 -16.17 5.99
C LYS A 92 -5.98 -16.14 5.94
N ALA A 93 -5.36 -17.20 6.42
CA ALA A 93 -3.94 -17.45 6.26
C ALA A 93 -3.71 -18.82 5.62
N GLY A 94 -2.51 -19.05 5.13
CA GLY A 94 -2.11 -20.36 4.64
C GLY A 94 -0.71 -20.35 4.05
N THR A 95 -0.41 -21.41 3.33
CA THR A 95 0.84 -21.56 2.59
C THR A 95 0.54 -21.86 1.12
N ASP A 96 1.36 -21.34 0.23
CA ASP A 96 1.27 -21.60 -1.21
C ASP A 96 2.67 -21.55 -1.82
N ARG A 97 2.91 -22.27 -2.91
CA ARG A 97 4.22 -22.26 -3.59
C ARG A 97 4.45 -20.96 -4.37
N GLN A 98 3.39 -20.22 -4.67
CA GLN A 98 3.36 -19.02 -5.50
C GLN A 98 2.23 -18.06 -5.04
N PRO A 99 2.24 -17.60 -3.77
CA PRO A 99 1.11 -16.89 -3.18
C PRO A 99 0.76 -15.59 -3.90
N LEU A 100 1.73 -14.95 -4.55
CA LEU A 100 1.59 -13.68 -5.27
C LEU A 100 1.81 -13.78 -6.80
N GLY A 101 1.83 -15.01 -7.34
CA GLY A 101 2.04 -15.28 -8.76
C GLY A 101 3.48 -15.72 -9.06
N ALA A 102 4.11 -15.13 -10.09
CA ALA A 102 5.44 -15.51 -10.61
C ALA A 102 6.59 -15.30 -9.60
N THR A 103 6.60 -16.15 -8.58
CA THR A 103 7.62 -16.25 -7.53
C THR A 103 8.48 -17.44 -7.88
N GLU A 104 9.78 -17.37 -7.58
CA GLU A 104 10.66 -18.53 -7.70
C GLU A 104 10.10 -19.67 -6.86
N ALA A 105 10.02 -20.87 -7.44
CA ALA A 105 9.48 -22.01 -6.74
C ALA A 105 10.34 -22.29 -5.49
N PRO A 106 9.72 -22.50 -4.32
CA PRO A 106 10.48 -22.70 -3.10
C PRO A 106 11.23 -24.04 -3.15
N PRO A 107 12.39 -24.16 -2.50
CA PRO A 107 13.11 -25.41 -2.34
C PRO A 107 12.22 -26.56 -1.86
N SER A 108 12.59 -27.80 -2.17
CA SER A 108 11.84 -28.98 -1.70
C SER A 108 11.76 -29.00 -0.17
N GLY A 109 10.59 -29.34 0.38
CA GLY A 109 10.35 -29.31 1.83
C GLY A 109 10.07 -27.91 2.38
N THR A 110 9.85 -26.92 1.50
CA THR A 110 9.51 -25.56 1.86
C THR A 110 8.43 -24.94 0.96
N THR A 111 7.77 -23.91 1.49
CA THR A 111 6.65 -23.19 0.88
C THR A 111 6.71 -21.70 1.26
N TYR A 112 5.82 -20.85 0.73
CA TYR A 112 5.69 -19.47 1.21
C TYR A 112 4.44 -19.33 2.08
N ALA A 113 4.54 -18.56 3.16
CA ALA A 113 3.40 -18.22 3.98
C ALA A 113 2.68 -17.00 3.41
N TYR A 114 1.36 -16.96 3.54
CA TYR A 114 0.57 -15.80 3.16
C TYR A 114 -0.61 -15.58 4.10
N ALA A 115 -1.11 -14.35 4.10
CA ALA A 115 -2.42 -14.02 4.64
C ALA A 115 -3.17 -13.05 3.71
N ASP A 116 -4.48 -13.20 3.69
CA ASP A 116 -5.40 -12.28 3.01
C ASP A 116 -6.10 -11.42 4.06
N TYR A 117 -6.25 -10.13 3.78
CA TYR A 117 -6.95 -9.18 4.61
C TYR A 117 -7.67 -8.12 3.79
N VAL A 118 -8.73 -7.55 4.36
CA VAL A 118 -9.42 -6.40 3.81
C VAL A 118 -8.74 -5.13 4.28
N LEU A 119 -8.41 -4.24 3.35
CA LEU A 119 -7.92 -2.89 3.60
C LEU A 119 -8.95 -1.87 3.10
N THR A 120 -9.44 -1.02 4.00
CA THR A 120 -10.48 -0.02 3.72
C THR A 120 -9.95 1.38 4.00
N ASN A 121 -10.11 2.30 3.05
CA ASN A 121 -10.01 3.74 3.33
C ASN A 121 -11.28 4.17 4.08
N SER A 122 -11.15 4.49 5.37
CA SER A 122 -12.29 4.88 6.22
C SER A 122 -12.69 6.35 6.05
N GLN A 123 -12.03 7.10 5.17
CA GLN A 123 -12.23 8.52 4.96
C GLN A 123 -13.02 8.83 3.68
N ARG A 124 -13.60 10.05 3.65
CA ARG A 124 -14.30 10.63 2.49
C ARG A 124 -13.38 11.33 1.50
N ARG A 125 -12.07 11.16 1.63
CA ARG A 125 -11.03 11.71 0.76
C ARG A 125 -10.04 10.60 0.38
N PRO A 126 -9.27 10.75 -0.71
CA PRO A 126 -8.18 9.84 -0.98
C PRO A 126 -7.17 9.81 0.17
N VAL A 127 -6.58 8.64 0.41
CA VAL A 127 -5.50 8.43 1.38
C VAL A 127 -4.38 7.65 0.72
N LEU A 128 -3.15 7.76 1.24
CA LEU A 128 -2.03 6.99 0.72
C LEU A 128 -2.34 5.49 0.77
N LEU A 129 -2.08 4.76 -0.31
CA LEU A 129 -2.10 3.31 -0.30
C LEU A 129 -0.86 2.82 0.43
N ASP A 130 -1.07 2.28 1.63
CA ASP A 130 -0.04 1.67 2.46
C ASP A 130 -0.54 0.31 2.97
N PHE A 131 0.38 -0.55 3.39
CA PHE A 131 0.13 -1.91 3.85
C PHE A 131 0.63 -2.07 5.29
N PRO A 132 -0.18 -1.72 6.29
CA PRO A 132 0.31 -1.57 7.67
C PRO A 132 0.51 -2.89 8.42
N ALA A 133 0.00 -4.00 7.89
CA ALA A 133 0.04 -5.30 8.54
C ALA A 133 1.23 -6.14 8.05
N ASP A 134 1.86 -6.84 8.99
CA ASP A 134 2.90 -7.84 8.76
C ASP A 134 2.44 -9.24 9.14
N LEU A 135 3.05 -10.25 8.51
CA LEU A 135 2.77 -11.67 8.74
C LEU A 135 3.80 -12.28 9.70
N PHE A 136 3.30 -12.84 10.79
CA PHE A 136 4.09 -13.46 11.85
C PHE A 136 3.86 -14.97 11.90
N MET A 137 4.91 -15.69 12.23
CA MET A 137 4.90 -17.15 12.36
C MET A 137 5.83 -17.59 13.51
N PRO A 138 5.66 -18.82 14.04
CA PRO A 138 6.57 -19.34 15.04
C PRO A 138 7.99 -19.45 14.49
N LYS A 139 8.98 -19.04 15.27
CA LYS A 139 10.41 -19.13 14.91
C LYS A 139 10.83 -20.56 14.53
N SER A 140 10.20 -21.57 15.13
CA SER A 140 10.44 -22.98 14.85
C SER A 140 10.06 -23.41 13.42
N GLN A 141 9.21 -22.65 12.74
CA GLN A 141 8.73 -22.91 11.37
C GLN A 141 9.61 -22.25 10.31
N VAL A 142 10.63 -21.49 10.72
CA VAL A 142 11.61 -20.87 9.84
C VAL A 142 12.78 -21.83 9.61
N PRO A 143 13.15 -22.12 8.34
CA PRO A 143 14.36 -22.86 7.98
C PRO A 143 15.63 -22.23 8.59
N ALA A 144 16.62 -23.05 8.93
CA ALA A 144 17.81 -22.60 9.67
C ALA A 144 18.61 -21.50 8.95
N ASP A 145 18.62 -21.54 7.62
CA ASP A 145 19.26 -20.58 6.71
C ASP A 145 18.49 -19.26 6.57
N ALA A 146 17.26 -19.16 7.10
CA ALA A 146 16.46 -17.93 7.12
C ALA A 146 16.19 -17.40 8.54
N GLN A 147 16.72 -18.05 9.59
CA GLN A 147 16.45 -17.67 10.99
C GLN A 147 17.02 -16.30 11.36
N ASP A 148 18.15 -15.92 10.77
CA ASP A 148 18.76 -14.60 10.90
C ASP A 148 17.92 -13.47 10.27
N ARG A 149 17.02 -13.83 9.34
CA ARG A 149 16.06 -12.92 8.68
C ARG A 149 14.71 -12.87 9.39
N CYS A 150 14.48 -13.75 10.36
CA CYS A 150 13.25 -13.86 11.13
C CYS A 150 13.31 -12.87 12.32
N MET A 151 12.75 -11.68 12.09
CA MET A 151 12.89 -10.55 12.99
C MET A 151 11.81 -10.55 14.07
N PRO A 152 12.16 -10.49 15.37
CA PRO A 152 11.19 -10.18 16.42
C PRO A 152 10.76 -8.71 16.29
N GLN A 153 9.52 -8.41 16.69
CA GLN A 153 9.00 -7.04 16.67
C GLN A 153 8.47 -6.60 18.03
N PRO A 154 8.57 -5.30 18.38
CA PRO A 154 8.06 -4.77 19.64
C PRO A 154 6.57 -5.05 19.82
N GLY A 155 6.20 -5.53 21.01
CA GLY A 155 4.80 -5.79 21.35
C GLY A 155 4.19 -7.03 20.69
N ILE A 156 5.01 -7.89 20.09
CA ILE A 156 4.64 -9.20 19.55
C ILE A 156 5.22 -10.29 20.47
N PRO A 157 4.52 -11.42 20.70
CA PRO A 157 5.08 -12.56 21.44
C PRO A 157 6.47 -12.99 20.95
N ASP A 158 7.38 -13.27 21.88
CA ASP A 158 8.79 -13.54 21.60
C ASP A 158 9.04 -14.85 20.83
N ASP A 159 8.08 -15.76 20.79
CA ASP A 159 8.12 -17.00 20.02
C ASP A 159 7.75 -16.81 18.55
N LEU A 160 7.18 -15.64 18.21
CA LEU A 160 6.86 -15.25 16.84
C LEU A 160 7.96 -14.38 16.23
N CYS A 161 8.02 -14.39 14.91
CA CYS A 161 8.81 -13.44 14.13
C CYS A 161 8.14 -13.15 12.80
N THR A 162 8.56 -12.07 12.15
CA THR A 162 8.23 -11.78 10.75
C THR A 162 9.45 -12.03 9.88
N LEU A 163 9.25 -12.75 8.77
CA LEU A 163 10.21 -12.77 7.67
C LEU A 163 10.01 -11.52 6.81
N PRO A 164 10.97 -11.15 5.94
CA PRO A 164 10.71 -10.23 4.84
C PRO A 164 9.47 -10.69 4.08
N ASN A 165 8.56 -9.76 3.82
CA ASN A 165 7.28 -10.02 3.19
C ASN A 165 6.86 -8.79 2.39
N HIS A 166 5.96 -8.98 1.43
CA HIS A 166 5.34 -7.87 0.72
C HIS A 166 3.84 -8.10 0.52
N SER A 167 3.13 -6.98 0.37
CA SER A 167 1.69 -6.94 0.17
C SER A 167 1.32 -6.56 -1.26
N LYS A 168 0.19 -7.08 -1.75
CA LYS A 168 -0.38 -6.77 -3.06
C LYS A 168 -1.90 -6.77 -3.01
N ILE A 169 -2.53 -5.81 -3.69
CA ILE A 169 -3.98 -5.84 -3.93
C ILE A 169 -4.28 -6.98 -4.91
N THR A 170 -5.08 -7.95 -4.47
CA THR A 170 -5.49 -9.11 -5.28
C THR A 170 -6.89 -8.94 -5.84
N ALA A 171 -7.76 -8.17 -5.19
CA ALA A 171 -9.09 -7.84 -5.70
C ALA A 171 -9.62 -6.50 -5.17
N ARG A 172 -10.60 -5.95 -5.90
CA ARG A 172 -11.38 -4.78 -5.47
C ARG A 172 -12.73 -5.26 -4.96
N LEU A 173 -13.16 -4.73 -3.82
CA LEU A 173 -14.36 -5.20 -3.13
C LEU A 173 -15.46 -4.14 -3.19
N GLY A 174 -16.71 -4.58 -3.35
CA GLY A 174 -17.90 -3.72 -3.29
C GLY A 174 -17.86 -2.53 -4.26
N GLY A 175 -17.50 -2.76 -5.53
CA GLY A 175 -17.44 -1.71 -6.55
C GLY A 175 -16.32 -0.69 -6.37
N SER A 176 -15.32 -0.97 -5.50
CA SER A 176 -14.24 -0.04 -5.22
C SER A 176 -13.43 0.29 -6.47
N LYS A 177 -13.18 1.59 -6.66
CA LYS A 177 -12.32 2.11 -7.73
C LYS A 177 -10.89 1.62 -7.54
N ALA A 178 -10.13 1.51 -8.63
CA ALA A 178 -8.70 1.19 -8.56
C ALA A 178 -7.92 2.27 -7.79
N PRO A 179 -6.76 1.92 -7.21
CA PRO A 179 -5.78 2.92 -6.77
C PRO A 179 -5.46 3.90 -7.89
N VAL A 180 -5.15 5.14 -7.52
CA VAL A 180 -4.83 6.23 -8.44
C VAL A 180 -3.41 6.70 -8.14
N ASP A 181 -2.61 6.90 -9.19
CA ASP A 181 -1.32 7.57 -9.06
C ASP A 181 -1.54 9.09 -8.93
N ASP A 182 -0.97 9.68 -7.89
CA ASP A 182 -0.99 11.13 -7.63
C ASP A 182 0.46 11.56 -7.32
N ASP A 183 1.10 12.20 -8.29
CA ASP A 183 2.50 12.64 -8.22
C ASP A 183 3.50 11.54 -7.81
N GLY A 184 3.28 10.30 -8.25
CA GLY A 184 4.12 9.13 -7.96
C GLY A 184 3.78 8.39 -6.67
N ASP A 185 2.82 8.90 -5.88
CA ASP A 185 2.24 8.17 -4.76
C ASP A 185 0.98 7.42 -5.20
N GLN A 186 0.87 6.17 -4.78
CA GLN A 186 -0.37 5.41 -4.99
C GLN A 186 -1.38 5.78 -3.92
N MET A 187 -2.60 6.14 -4.33
CA MET A 187 -3.67 6.61 -3.46
C MET A 187 -4.88 5.68 -3.51
N MET A 188 -5.45 5.37 -2.34
CA MET A 188 -6.76 4.74 -2.21
C MET A 188 -7.86 5.80 -2.36
N PRO A 189 -8.80 5.68 -3.31
CA PRO A 189 -9.95 6.56 -3.40
C PRO A 189 -10.80 6.56 -2.13
N ALA A 190 -11.58 7.63 -1.93
CA ALA A 190 -12.50 7.76 -0.80
C ALA A 190 -13.40 6.52 -0.65
N GLY A 191 -13.42 5.91 0.54
CA GLY A 191 -14.24 4.73 0.85
C GLY A 191 -13.83 3.43 0.14
N ALA A 192 -12.74 3.42 -0.64
CA ALA A 192 -12.33 2.23 -1.37
C ALA A 192 -11.91 1.10 -0.41
N THR A 193 -12.24 -0.13 -0.80
CA THR A 193 -12.00 -1.36 -0.06
C THR A 193 -11.36 -2.40 -0.98
N TYR A 194 -10.24 -2.97 -0.54
CA TYR A 194 -9.45 -3.93 -1.31
C TYR A 194 -9.23 -5.22 -0.53
N LEU A 195 -9.14 -6.33 -1.26
CA LEU A 195 -8.54 -7.55 -0.75
C LEU A 195 -7.04 -7.45 -1.01
N VAL A 196 -6.25 -7.56 0.05
CA VAL A 196 -4.80 -7.52 0.03
C VAL A 196 -4.27 -8.86 0.47
N ARG A 197 -3.25 -9.35 -0.23
CA ARG A 197 -2.45 -10.50 0.20
C ARG A 197 -1.08 -10.02 0.62
N ILE A 198 -0.67 -10.41 1.82
CA ILE A 198 0.71 -10.36 2.29
C ILE A 198 1.33 -11.75 2.15
N ALA A 199 2.56 -11.85 1.64
CA ALA A 199 3.27 -13.12 1.56
C ALA A 199 4.75 -12.97 1.89
N THR A 200 5.35 -14.01 2.48
CA THR A 200 6.78 -14.03 2.77
C THR A 200 7.61 -14.08 1.50
N ASP A 201 8.72 -13.34 1.48
CA ASP A 201 9.71 -13.38 0.41
C ASP A 201 10.66 -14.57 0.54
N LEU A 202 10.80 -15.08 1.77
CA LEU A 202 11.60 -16.24 2.10
C LEU A 202 10.70 -17.43 2.42
N PRO A 203 11.13 -18.65 2.05
CA PRO A 203 10.35 -19.84 2.28
C PRO A 203 10.34 -20.24 3.77
N VAL A 204 9.25 -20.89 4.16
CA VAL A 204 9.02 -21.49 5.47
C VAL A 204 8.98 -23.01 5.33
N LYS A 205 9.11 -23.74 6.45
CA LYS A 205 9.03 -25.21 6.44
C LYS A 205 7.67 -25.68 5.93
N ASP A 206 7.69 -26.73 5.10
CA ASP A 206 6.47 -27.45 4.76
C ASP A 206 5.85 -28.04 6.03
N GLY A 207 4.55 -27.80 6.24
CA GLY A 207 3.83 -28.22 7.45
C GLY A 207 3.47 -27.08 8.41
N LEU A 208 3.88 -25.83 8.12
CA LEU A 208 3.33 -24.66 8.81
C LEU A 208 1.80 -24.62 8.64
N SER A 209 1.06 -24.60 9.74
CA SER A 209 -0.39 -24.57 9.70
C SER A 209 -0.91 -23.13 9.58
N ALA A 210 -2.09 -22.97 8.97
CA ALA A 210 -2.74 -21.67 8.90
C ALA A 210 -3.08 -21.08 10.29
N GLY A 211 -3.28 -21.93 11.31
CA GLY A 211 -3.59 -21.49 12.67
C GLY A 211 -2.38 -20.91 13.43
N ASP A 212 -1.17 -21.27 13.00
CA ASP A 212 0.08 -20.76 13.56
C ASP A 212 0.43 -19.37 13.01
N LEU A 213 -0.13 -19.02 11.85
CA LEU A 213 0.06 -17.71 11.23
C LEU A 213 -0.75 -16.64 11.97
N LYS A 214 -0.09 -15.53 12.25
CA LYS A 214 -0.68 -14.37 12.91
C LYS A 214 -0.42 -13.12 12.11
N MET A 215 -1.33 -12.17 12.17
CA MET A 215 -1.17 -10.91 11.47
C MET A 215 -1.24 -9.77 12.47
N TYR A 216 -0.29 -8.86 12.39
CA TYR A 216 -0.19 -7.74 13.33
C TYR A 216 0.15 -6.44 12.63
N VAL A 217 -0.38 -5.35 13.16
CA VAL A 217 0.11 -4.00 12.89
C VAL A 217 0.97 -3.59 14.08
N TRP A 218 2.26 -3.32 13.85
CA TRP A 218 3.23 -3.06 14.94
C TRP A 218 4.05 -1.79 14.73
N ASN A 219 4.14 -1.28 13.51
CA ASN A 219 4.91 -0.09 13.21
C ASN A 219 4.35 1.12 13.97
N ALA A 220 5.23 1.89 14.62
CA ALA A 220 4.86 3.01 15.48
C ALA A 220 4.08 4.13 14.75
N ARG A 221 4.11 4.17 13.41
CA ARG A 221 3.23 5.03 12.61
C ARG A 221 1.75 4.69 12.81
N TYR A 222 1.43 3.44 13.12
CA TYR A 222 0.06 2.96 13.29
C TYR A 222 -0.31 2.69 14.75
N THR A 223 0.67 2.33 15.58
CA THR A 223 0.46 1.98 16.99
C THR A 223 1.25 2.93 17.90
N SER A 224 0.55 3.90 18.49
CA SER A 224 1.17 4.98 19.27
C SER A 224 1.87 4.50 20.56
N ASP A 225 1.45 3.37 21.12
CA ASP A 225 2.04 2.77 22.32
C ASP A 225 3.08 1.68 22.03
N ARG A 226 3.45 1.49 20.75
CA ARG A 226 4.38 0.45 20.26
C ARG A 226 3.98 -0.96 20.64
N LYS A 227 2.71 -1.20 20.94
CA LYS A 227 2.18 -2.55 21.09
C LYS A 227 1.72 -3.04 19.73
N GLY A 228 2.07 -4.29 19.42
CA GLY A 228 1.50 -4.96 18.26
C GLY A 228 0.00 -5.13 18.46
N VAL A 229 -0.77 -4.74 17.45
CA VAL A 229 -2.22 -4.93 17.42
C VAL A 229 -2.50 -6.12 16.52
N GLU A 230 -2.99 -7.21 17.11
CA GLU A 230 -3.37 -8.40 16.35
C GLU A 230 -4.59 -8.10 15.49
N ILE A 231 -4.53 -8.50 14.23
CA ILE A 231 -5.67 -8.50 13.32
C ILE A 231 -6.16 -9.95 13.22
N ALA A 232 -7.11 -10.29 14.11
CA ALA A 232 -7.55 -11.66 14.29
C ALA A 232 -8.29 -12.22 13.06
N PHE A 233 -8.02 -13.49 12.73
CA PHE A 233 -8.73 -14.24 11.69
C PHE A 233 -10.16 -14.63 12.12
N PRO A 234 -11.09 -14.92 11.17
CA PRO A 234 -12.49 -15.25 11.44
C PRO A 234 -12.79 -16.62 12.06
#